data_AF-A0A2U1CMD2-F1
#
_entry.id   AF-A0A2U1CMD2-F1
#
_cell.length_a   1.000
_cell.length_b   1.000
_cell.length_c   1.000
_cell.angle_alpha   90.00
_cell.angle_beta   90.00
_cell.angle_gamma   90.00
#
_symmetry.space_group_name_H-M   'P 1'
#
loop_
_entity.id
_entity.type
_entity.pdbx_description
1 polymer ?
#
loop_
_entity_poly.entity_id
_entity_poly.type
_entity_poly.pdbx_seq_one_letter_code
_entity_poly.pdbx_strand_id
1 'polypeptide(L)' 'MELAASLTLYANTPITEAMTMTPSMAKAFFDGKPFSDWKRAREADAKLQAAIVNRLNDVIRGLGTVAKAAGGRR' A
#
# COMPACT_ATOMS: atom_id res chain seq x y z
N MET A 1 -3.64 -23.16 -8.20
CA MET A 1 -4.66 -22.13 -7.92
C MET A 1 -4.06 -20.83 -7.41
N GLU A 2 -3.15 -20.87 -6.43
CA GLU A 2 -2.54 -19.66 -5.85
C GLU A 2 -1.90 -18.71 -6.90
N LEU A 3 -1.16 -19.25 -7.87
CA LEU A 3 -0.54 -18.45 -8.93
C LEU A 3 -1.56 -17.76 -9.84
N ALA A 4 -2.66 -18.45 -10.19
CA ALA A 4 -3.74 -17.88 -10.99
C ALA A 4 -4.52 -16.80 -10.21
N ALA A 5 -4.75 -17.01 -8.92
CA ALA A 5 -5.34 -16.01 -8.03
C ALA A 5 -4.44 -14.77 -7.91
N SER A 6 -3.13 -14.97 -7.81
CA SER A 6 -2.14 -13.88 -7.76
C SER A 6 -2.15 -13.07 -9.06
N LEU A 7 -2.20 -13.72 -10.23
CA LEU A 7 -2.32 -13.03 -11.52
C LEU A 7 -3.63 -12.25 -11.62
N THR A 8 -4.72 -12.81 -11.10
CA THR A 8 -6.01 -12.11 -11.06
C THR A 8 -5.92 -10.84 -10.23
N LEU A 9 -5.29 -10.92 -9.06
CA LEU A 9 -5.16 -9.80 -8.14
C LEU A 9 -4.20 -8.72 -8.64
N TYR A 10 -3.06 -9.11 -9.21
CA TYR A 10 -1.94 -8.20 -9.48
C TYR A 10 -1.81 -7.79 -10.94
N ALA A 11 -2.27 -8.62 -11.88
CA ALA A 11 -2.18 -8.36 -13.32
C ALA A 11 -3.54 -8.06 -13.96
N ASN A 12 -4.62 -8.01 -13.16
CA ASN A 12 -6.00 -7.82 -13.64
C ASN A 12 -6.40 -8.85 -14.72
N THR A 13 -5.82 -10.05 -14.66
CA THR A 13 -6.12 -11.14 -15.59
C THR A 13 -7.33 -11.92 -15.09
N PRO A 14 -8.41 -12.09 -15.86
CA PRO A 14 -9.55 -12.89 -15.44
C PRO A 14 -9.13 -14.30 -15.01
N ILE A 15 -9.78 -14.85 -13.97
CA ILE A 15 -9.33 -16.11 -13.36
C ILE A 15 -9.32 -17.28 -14.36
N THR A 16 -10.25 -17.29 -15.31
CA THR A 16 -10.31 -18.29 -16.38
C THR A 16 -9.09 -18.25 -17.29
N GLU A 17 -8.58 -17.05 -17.60
CA GLU A 17 -7.37 -16.84 -18.40
C GLU A 17 -6.10 -17.09 -17.57
N ALA A 18 -6.10 -16.67 -16.30
CA ALA A 18 -4.97 -16.92 -15.40
C ALA A 18 -4.74 -18.42 -15.15
N MET A 19 -5.80 -19.23 -15.20
CA MET A 19 -5.70 -20.69 -15.09
C MET A 19 -5.18 -21.38 -16.35
N THR A 20 -5.29 -20.75 -17.52
CA THR A 20 -4.75 -21.29 -18.78
C THR A 20 -3.32 -20.82 -19.07
N MET A 21 -2.83 -19.83 -18.32
CA MET A 21 -1.43 -19.38 -18.42
C MET A 21 -0.44 -20.46 -17.97
N THR A 22 0.67 -20.54 -18.69
CA THR A 22 1.77 -21.43 -18.30
C THR A 22 2.43 -20.91 -17.01
N PRO A 23 2.84 -21.80 -16.09
CA PRO A 23 3.49 -21.39 -14.85
C PRO A 23 4.79 -20.60 -15.07
N SER A 24 5.51 -20.88 -16.16
CA SER A 24 6.75 -20.17 -16.52
C SER A 24 6.49 -18.71 -16.88
N MET A 25 5.43 -18.41 -17.63
CA MET A 25 5.04 -17.03 -17.96
C MET A 25 4.61 -16.27 -16.72
N ALA A 26 3.78 -16.89 -15.88
CA ALA A 26 3.34 -16.30 -14.63
C ALA A 26 4.53 -15.99 -13.70
N LYS A 27 5.49 -16.91 -13.60
CA LYS A 27 6.72 -16.71 -12.84
C LYS A 27 7.58 -15.58 -13.42
N ALA A 28 7.76 -15.54 -14.74
CA ALA A 28 8.52 -14.47 -15.40
C ALA A 28 7.92 -13.07 -15.16
N PHE A 29 6.59 -12.96 -15.06
CA PHE A 29 5.91 -11.72 -14.67
C PHE A 29 6.27 -11.31 -13.24
N PHE A 30 6.11 -12.21 -12.25
CA PHE A 30 6.35 -11.89 -10.84
C PHE A 30 7.83 -11.70 -10.49
N ASP A 31 8.73 -12.41 -11.17
CA ASP A 31 10.18 -12.23 -11.02
C ASP A 31 10.71 -11.02 -11.82
N GLY A 32 9.86 -10.44 -12.68
CA GLY A 32 10.19 -9.31 -13.51
C GLY A 32 10.46 -8.03 -12.72
N LYS A 33 11.48 -7.27 -13.13
CA LYS A 33 11.78 -5.94 -12.60
C LYS A 33 10.54 -5.01 -12.56
N PRO A 34 9.67 -4.96 -13.59
CA PRO A 34 8.49 -4.11 -13.55
C PRO A 34 7.54 -4.43 -12.38
N PHE A 35 7.30 -5.71 -12.10
CA PHE A 35 6.45 -6.11 -10.97
C PHE A 35 7.12 -5.79 -9.63
N SER A 36 8.44 -6.02 -9.52
CA SER A 36 9.21 -5.67 -8.32
C SER A 36 9.15 -4.17 -8.01
N ASP A 37 9.33 -3.32 -9.03
CA ASP A 37 9.26 -1.87 -8.90
C ASP A 37 7.84 -1.40 -8.52
N TRP A 38 6.82 -1.97 -9.16
CA TRP A 38 5.41 -1.70 -8.82
C TRP A 38 5.09 -2.08 -7.38
N LYS A 39 5.52 -3.26 -6.92
CA LYS A 39 5.31 -3.71 -5.54
C LYS A 39 5.98 -2.77 -4.54
N ARG A 40 7.22 -2.36 -4.82
CA ARG A 40 7.96 -1.41 -3.99
C ARG A 40 7.26 -0.05 -3.89
N ALA A 41 6.72 0.46 -5.01
CA ALA A 41 5.97 1.70 -5.01
C ALA A 41 4.71 1.61 -4.13
N ARG A 42 3.97 0.49 -4.20
CA ARG A 42 2.80 0.27 -3.34
C ARG A 42 3.13 0.21 -1.86
N GLU A 43 4.24 -0.42 -1.48
CA GLU A 43 4.72 -0.41 -0.10
C GLU A 43 5.15 0.99 0.36
N ALA A 44 5.73 1.79 -0.52
CA ALA A 44 6.09 3.19 -0.24
C ALA A 44 4.85 4.06 -0.03
N ASP A 45 3.81 3.91 -0.86
CA ASP A 45 2.54 4.62 -0.71
C ASP A 45 1.88 4.33 0.64
N ALA A 46 1.86 3.05 1.06
CA ALA A 46 1.32 2.67 2.37
C ALA A 46 2.07 3.34 3.53
N LYS A 47 3.41 3.38 3.45
CA LYS A 47 4.26 4.08 4.44
C LYS A 47 4.01 5.59 4.44
N LEU A 48 3.80 6.19 3.26
CA LEU A 48 3.48 7.60 3.13
C LEU A 48 2.14 7.93 3.80
N GLN A 49 1.11 7.12 3.59
CA GLN A 49 -0.20 7.29 4.23
C GLN A 49 -0.07 7.23 5.77
N ALA A 50 0.67 6.26 6.29
CA ALA A 50 0.92 6.17 7.73
C ALA A 50 1.65 7.42 8.28
N ALA A 51 2.64 7.93 7.55
CA ALA A 51 3.37 9.14 7.94
C ALA A 51 2.46 10.38 7.96
N ILE A 52 1.54 10.50 6.99
CA ILE A 52 0.55 11.57 6.95
C ILE A 52 -0.36 11.52 8.18
N VAL A 53 -0.91 10.34 8.49
CA VAL A 53 -1.79 10.14 9.65
C VAL A 53 -1.06 10.50 10.96
N ASN A 54 0.19 10.06 11.12
CA ASN A 54 0.98 10.39 12.30
C ASN A 54 1.20 11.89 12.44
N ARG A 55 1.53 12.58 11.34
CA ARG A 55 1.72 14.03 11.35
C ARG A 55 0.44 14.78 11.70
N LEU A 56 -0.72 14.33 11.21
CA LEU A 56 -2.02 14.91 11.58
C LEU A 56 -2.31 14.72 13.07
N ASN A 57 -2.02 13.54 13.63
CA ASN A 57 -2.18 13.28 15.05
C ASN A 57 -1.32 14.22 15.91
N ASP A 58 -0.08 14.48 15.50
CA ASP A 58 0.81 15.40 16.21
C ASP A 58 0.30 16.84 16.19
N VAL A 59 -0.26 17.29 15.05
CA VAL A 59 -0.92 18.60 14.96
C VAL A 59 -2.11 18.69 15.91
N ILE A 60 -2.98 17.67 15.94
CA ILE A 60 -4.15 17.63 16.83
C ILE A 60 -3.71 17.71 18.31
N ARG A 61 -2.69 16.94 18.70
CA ARG A 61 -2.14 16.98 20.07
C ARG A 61 -1.52 18.34 20.40
N GLY A 62 -0.81 18.95 19.43
CA GLY A 62 -0.26 20.29 19.57
C GLY A 62 -1.34 21.34 19.84
N LEU A 63 -2.42 21.31 19.05
CA LEU A 63 -3.58 22.19 19.26
C LEU A 63 -4.23 21.97 20.62
N GLY A 64 -4.40 20.71 21.06
CA GLY A 64 -4.91 20.40 22.39
C GLY A 64 -4.04 20.97 23.52
N THR A 65 -2.73 20.93 23.36
CA THR A 65 -1.78 21.54 24.32
C THR A 65 -1.92 23.05 24.36
N VAL A 66 -2.01 23.70 23.19
CA VAL A 66 -2.21 25.16 23.09
C VAL A 66 -3.53 25.58 23.73
N ALA A 67 -4.62 24.84 23.46
CA ALA A 67 -5.93 25.11 24.04
C ALA A 67 -5.91 25.04 25.58
N LYS A 68 -5.24 24.02 26.15
CA LYS A 68 -5.05 23.91 27.61
C LYS A 68 -4.23 25.07 28.18
N ALA A 69 -3.13 25.42 27.52
CA ALA A 69 -2.27 26.52 27.93
C ALA A 69 -2.96 27.89 27.86
N ALA A 70 -3.84 28.09 26.88
CA ALA A 70 -4.64 29.31 26.75
C ALA A 70 -5.81 29.34 27.76
N GLY A 71 -6.47 28.21 28.00
CA GLY A 71 -7.60 28.10 28.94
C GLY A 71 -7.19 28.19 30.41
N GLY A 72 -5.97 27.78 30.77
CA GLY A 72 -5.44 27.86 32.13
C GLY A 72 -4.88 29.24 32.54
N ARG A 73 -4.91 30.25 31.67
CA ARG A 73 -4.53 31.65 31.97
C ARG A 73 -5.74 32.55 32.24
N ARG A 74 -6.81 32.01 32.81
CA ARG A 74 -7.96 32.76 33.33
C ARG A 74 -8.20 32.36 34.77
#